data_AF-A0A426XDY9-F1
#
_entry.id   AF-A0A426XDY9-F1
#
_cell.length_a   1.000
_cell.length_b   1.000
_cell.length_c   1.000
_cell.angle_alpha   90.00
_cell.angle_beta   90.00
_cell.angle_gamma   90.00
#
_symmetry.space_group_name_H-M   'P 1'
#
loop_
_entity.id
_entity.type
_entity.pdbx_description
1 polymer ?
#
loop_
_entity_poly.entity_id
_entity_poly.type
_entity_poly.pdbx_seq_one_letter_code
_entity_poly.pdbx_strand_id
1 'polypeptide(L)'
;MNRVILEGLKKRVSSATTSWVEELPSILWTSRTTPKTPTGESPYSLAFGTEAVLPPEVVFPILRVQTQREEESNQQLCENLDLLEEKRVDAHLRALAYRRVVTKLYNHRVCPRHVETGGLVLRKTEVIDLTRSRGKLALNWEGPYRVIDVIRDGTYTLATMERRVLLRTWHITNLRKFYA
;
A
#
# COMPACT_ATOMS: atom_id res chain seq x y z
N MET A 1 0.05 -4.00 -0.70
CA MET A 1 0.04 -5.47 -0.85
C MET A 1 1.03 -6.14 0.10
N ASN A 2 2.31 -5.74 0.10
CA ASN A 2 3.36 -6.34 0.95
C ASN A 2 3.01 -6.39 2.45
N ARG A 3 2.33 -5.37 2.97
CA ARG A 3 1.88 -5.34 4.36
C ARG A 3 0.96 -6.52 4.74
N VAL A 4 0.01 -6.88 3.87
CA VAL A 4 -0.94 -7.97 4.16
C VAL A 4 -0.23 -9.32 4.17
N ILE A 5 0.72 -9.53 3.24
CA ILE A 5 1.54 -10.74 3.17
C ILE A 5 2.42 -10.84 4.43
N LEU A 6 3.07 -9.74 4.81
CA LEU A 6 3.89 -9.66 6.03
C LEU A 6 3.08 -9.92 7.30
N GLU A 7 1.88 -9.34 7.43
CA GLU A 7 1.00 -9.58 8.58
C GLU A 7 0.52 -11.04 8.64
N GLY A 8 0.19 -11.64 7.50
CA GLY A 8 -0.16 -13.06 7.41
C GLY A 8 0.99 -13.98 7.82
N LEU A 9 2.19 -13.72 7.32
CA LEU A 9 3.41 -14.46 7.68
C LEU A 9 3.72 -14.33 9.17
N LYS A 10 3.69 -13.10 9.70
CA LYS A 10 3.93 -12.84 11.12
C LYS A 10 2.98 -13.65 12.01
N LYS A 11 1.69 -13.73 11.66
CA LYS A 11 0.72 -14.49 12.45
C LYS A 11 1.00 -16.00 12.42
N ARG A 12 1.29 -16.57 11.26
CA ARG A 12 1.41 -18.03 11.05
C ARG A 12 2.78 -18.58 11.47
N VAL A 13 3.86 -17.87 11.15
CA VAL A 13 5.23 -18.25 11.52
C VAL A 13 5.51 -18.00 13.00
N SER A 14 4.78 -17.09 13.67
CA SER A 14 4.87 -16.97 15.13
C SER A 14 4.03 -18.02 15.88
N SER A 15 3.02 -18.63 15.25
CA SER A 15 2.19 -19.67 15.87
C SER A 15 2.67 -21.09 15.61
N ALA A 16 3.43 -21.31 14.53
CA ALA A 16 3.92 -22.62 14.11
C ALA A 16 5.43 -22.57 13.90
N THR A 17 6.15 -23.64 14.23
CA THR A 17 7.56 -23.84 13.88
C THR A 17 7.71 -24.22 12.40
N THR A 18 6.88 -23.67 11.51
CA THR A 18 6.90 -23.95 10.08
C THR A 18 7.67 -22.86 9.34
N SER A 19 8.32 -23.26 8.24
CA SER A 19 9.07 -22.32 7.42
C SER A 19 8.12 -21.35 6.72
N TRP A 20 8.51 -20.08 6.58
CA TRP A 20 7.72 -19.09 5.86
C TRP A 20 7.40 -19.51 4.42
N VAL A 21 8.25 -20.35 3.82
CA VAL A 21 8.07 -20.90 2.46
C VAL A 21 6.84 -21.79 2.37
N GLU A 22 6.57 -22.58 3.42
CA GLU A 22 5.45 -23.52 3.46
C GLU A 22 4.11 -22.80 3.66
N GLU A 23 4.11 -21.70 4.43
CA GLU A 23 2.89 -20.91 4.71
C GLU A 23 2.54 -19.92 3.59
N LEU A 24 3.51 -19.55 2.75
CA LEU A 24 3.34 -18.52 1.73
C LEU A 24 2.21 -18.84 0.73
N PRO A 25 2.08 -20.06 0.16
CA PRO A 25 0.98 -20.40 -0.73
C PRO A 25 -0.40 -20.19 -0.07
N SER A 26 -0.55 -20.61 1.19
CA SER A 26 -1.79 -20.45 1.96
C SER A 26 -2.15 -18.97 2.20
N ILE A 27 -1.15 -18.14 2.48
CA ILE A 27 -1.35 -16.69 2.67
C ILE A 27 -1.72 -16.00 1.35
N LEU A 28 -1.08 -16.39 0.24
CA LEU A 28 -1.43 -15.88 -1.07
C LEU A 28 -2.84 -16.31 -1.47
N TRP A 29 -3.22 -17.57 -1.19
CA TRP A 29 -4.56 -18.08 -1.46
C TRP A 29 -5.62 -17.29 -0.71
N THR A 30 -5.50 -17.18 0.62
CA THR A 30 -6.43 -16.38 1.44
C THR A 30 -6.50 -14.92 0.97
N SER A 31 -5.37 -14.31 0.62
CA SER A 31 -5.36 -12.95 0.09
C SER A 31 -6.15 -12.81 -1.23
N ARG A 32 -6.14 -13.83 -2.09
CA ARG A 32 -6.85 -13.85 -3.38
C ARG A 32 -8.34 -14.16 -3.24
N THR A 33 -8.72 -15.01 -2.29
CA THR A 33 -10.11 -15.46 -2.14
C THR A 33 -10.92 -14.68 -1.11
N THR A 34 -10.27 -13.91 -0.22
CA THR A 34 -10.98 -13.09 0.77
C THR A 34 -11.44 -11.74 0.18
N PRO A 35 -12.72 -11.37 0.31
CA PRO A 35 -13.23 -10.07 -0.07
C PRO A 35 -12.46 -8.90 0.57
N LYS A 36 -12.18 -7.86 -0.19
CA LYS A 36 -11.49 -6.66 0.33
C LYS A 36 -12.50 -5.61 0.75
N THR A 37 -12.38 -5.11 1.97
CA THR A 37 -13.19 -4.00 2.48
C THR A 37 -13.37 -2.80 1.52
N PRO A 38 -12.33 -2.30 0.81
CA PRO A 38 -12.51 -1.20 -0.14
C PRO A 38 -13.39 -1.55 -1.34
N THR A 39 -13.40 -2.81 -1.75
CA THR A 39 -13.99 -3.26 -3.02
C THR A 39 -15.30 -4.03 -2.80
N GLY A 40 -15.48 -4.64 -1.63
CA GLY A 40 -16.55 -5.60 -1.34
C GLY A 40 -16.34 -6.99 -1.96
N GLU A 41 -15.47 -7.09 -2.96
CA GLU A 41 -15.20 -8.30 -3.74
C GLU A 41 -13.83 -8.90 -3.46
N SER A 42 -13.68 -10.19 -3.78
CA SER A 42 -12.39 -10.87 -3.72
C SER A 42 -11.59 -10.62 -5.01
N PRO A 43 -10.24 -10.57 -4.96
CA PRO A 43 -9.43 -10.49 -6.17
C PRO A 43 -9.70 -11.64 -7.17
N TYR A 44 -10.01 -12.83 -6.67
CA TYR A 44 -10.35 -13.98 -7.50
C TYR A 44 -11.68 -13.77 -8.25
N SER A 45 -12.73 -13.32 -7.58
CA SER A 45 -14.04 -13.05 -8.21
C SER A 45 -13.95 -11.97 -9.29
N LEU A 46 -13.12 -10.94 -9.09
CA LEU A 46 -12.90 -9.92 -10.12
C LEU A 46 -12.05 -10.38 -11.31
N ALA A 47 -11.23 -11.41 -11.13
CA ALA A 47 -10.42 -11.98 -12.20
C ALA A 47 -11.21 -12.98 -13.05
N PHE A 48 -11.96 -13.87 -12.38
CA PHE A 48 -12.58 -15.05 -13.01
C PHE A 48 -14.11 -15.02 -13.06
N GLY A 49 -14.77 -14.00 -12.48
CA GLY A 49 -16.23 -13.86 -12.49
C GLY A 49 -16.97 -14.65 -11.42
N THR A 50 -16.33 -15.62 -10.79
CA THR A 50 -16.91 -16.54 -9.81
C THR A 50 -16.10 -16.58 -8.52
N GLU A 51 -16.73 -17.03 -7.42
CA GLU A 51 -16.02 -17.25 -6.16
C GLU A 51 -15.15 -18.51 -6.25
N ALA A 52 -13.95 -18.46 -5.67
CA ALA A 52 -13.09 -19.63 -5.60
C ALA A 52 -13.67 -20.69 -4.66
N VAL A 53 -13.71 -21.95 -5.12
CA VAL A 53 -13.92 -23.09 -4.24
C VAL A 53 -12.69 -23.23 -3.34
N LEU A 54 -12.89 -23.21 -2.03
CA LEU A 54 -11.77 -23.26 -1.09
C LEU A 54 -11.30 -24.73 -0.92
N PRO A 55 -9.99 -24.96 -0.69
CA PRO A 55 -9.47 -26.31 -0.48
C PRO A 55 -10.22 -27.13 0.60
N PRO A 56 -10.64 -26.56 1.76
CA PRO A 56 -11.42 -27.31 2.74
C PRO A 56 -12.77 -27.81 2.21
N GLU A 57 -13.35 -27.16 1.21
CA GLU A 57 -14.66 -27.53 0.64
C GLU A 57 -14.55 -28.66 -0.36
N VAL A 58 -13.35 -28.89 -0.90
CA VAL A 58 -13.05 -30.07 -1.72
C VAL A 58 -12.85 -31.28 -0.81
N VAL A 59 -12.15 -31.09 0.33
CA VAL A 59 -11.91 -32.16 1.32
C VAL A 59 -13.20 -32.50 2.08
N PHE A 60 -14.02 -31.49 2.38
CA PHE A 60 -15.32 -31.62 3.03
C PHE A 60 -16.40 -31.02 2.13
N PRO A 61 -16.96 -31.81 1.20
CA PRO A 61 -17.93 -31.33 0.22
C PRO A 61 -19.10 -30.63 0.88
N ILE A 62 -19.24 -29.33 0.62
CA ILE A 62 -20.40 -28.53 1.00
C ILE A 62 -21.46 -28.66 -0.10
N LEU A 63 -22.71 -28.32 0.20
CA LEU A 63 -23.85 -28.36 -0.75
C LEU A 63 -23.46 -27.83 -2.14
N ARG A 64 -22.76 -26.69 -2.22
CA ARG A 64 -22.35 -26.10 -3.52
C ARG A 64 -21.48 -27.02 -4.39
N VAL A 65 -20.64 -27.86 -3.79
CA VAL A 65 -19.80 -28.83 -4.51
C VAL A 65 -20.59 -30.12 -4.77
N GLN A 66 -21.45 -30.53 -3.84
CA GLN A 66 -22.23 -31.76 -3.93
C GLN A 66 -23.35 -31.71 -4.99
N THR A 67 -23.99 -30.55 -5.17
CA THR A 67 -25.09 -30.38 -6.13
C THR A 67 -24.64 -29.81 -7.47
N GLN A 68 -23.33 -29.66 -7.69
CA GLN A 68 -22.80 -29.07 -8.91
C GLN A 68 -22.95 -30.03 -10.09
N ARG A 69 -23.83 -29.70 -11.04
CA ARG A 69 -23.81 -30.31 -12.37
C ARG A 69 -22.91 -29.51 -13.29
N GLU A 70 -22.09 -30.20 -14.08
CA GLU A 70 -21.13 -29.57 -14.98
C GLU A 70 -21.81 -28.64 -16.01
N GLU A 71 -22.91 -29.07 -16.61
CA GLU A 71 -23.67 -28.28 -17.59
C GLU A 71 -24.24 -26.98 -16.99
N GLU A 72 -24.90 -27.08 -15.85
CA GLU A 72 -25.46 -25.93 -15.12
C GLU A 72 -24.34 -24.97 -14.65
N SER A 73 -23.21 -25.51 -14.19
CA SER A 73 -22.04 -24.73 -13.76
C SER A 73 -21.38 -23.97 -14.91
N ASN A 74 -21.29 -24.58 -16.09
CA ASN A 74 -20.73 -23.93 -17.28
C ASN A 74 -21.62 -22.79 -17.76
N GLN A 75 -22.94 -23.00 -17.76
CA GLN A 75 -23.90 -21.97 -18.11
C GLN A 75 -23.84 -20.78 -17.13
N GLN A 76 -23.81 -21.06 -15.82
CA GLN A 76 -23.62 -20.02 -14.80
C GLN A 76 -22.29 -19.29 -14.93
N LEU A 77 -21.21 -19.98 -15.33
CA LEU A 77 -19.92 -19.33 -15.56
C LEU A 77 -20.00 -18.36 -16.74
N CYS A 78 -20.64 -18.73 -17.84
CA CYS A 78 -20.87 -17.83 -18.98
C CYS A 78 -21.62 -16.57 -18.55
N GLU A 79 -22.75 -16.72 -17.85
CA GLU A 79 -23.54 -15.59 -17.33
C GLU A 79 -22.70 -14.68 -16.40
N ASN A 80 -21.89 -15.28 -15.53
CA ASN A 80 -21.00 -14.53 -14.65
C ASN A 80 -19.90 -13.77 -15.40
N LEU A 81 -19.40 -14.31 -16.51
CA LEU A 81 -18.40 -13.66 -17.36
C LEU A 81 -19.03 -12.48 -18.11
N ASP A 82 -20.28 -12.60 -18.57
CA ASP A 82 -21.00 -11.51 -19.21
C ASP A 82 -21.20 -10.32 -18.24
N LEU A 83 -21.47 -10.61 -16.96
CA LEU A 83 -21.64 -9.59 -15.92
C LEU A 83 -20.32 -9.15 -15.25
N LEU A 84 -19.18 -9.74 -15.63
CA LEU A 84 -17.91 -9.52 -14.94
C LEU A 84 -17.42 -8.07 -15.06
N GLU A 85 -17.63 -7.45 -16.22
CA GLU A 85 -17.20 -6.07 -16.43
C GLU A 85 -18.01 -5.08 -15.58
N GLU A 86 -19.32 -5.31 -15.46
CA GLU A 86 -20.18 -4.53 -14.55
C GLU A 86 -19.70 -4.67 -13.09
N LYS A 87 -19.45 -5.90 -12.64
CA LYS A 87 -18.87 -6.16 -11.30
C LYS A 87 -17.56 -5.41 -11.08
N ARG A 88 -16.68 -5.35 -12.09
CA ARG A 88 -15.40 -4.62 -12.01
C ARG A 88 -15.59 -3.11 -11.91
N VAL A 89 -16.52 -2.55 -12.67
CA VAL A 89 -16.85 -1.12 -12.62
C VAL A 89 -17.39 -0.75 -11.24
N ASP A 90 -18.33 -1.54 -10.71
CA ASP A 90 -18.89 -1.33 -9.37
C ASP A 90 -17.84 -1.43 -8.27
N ALA A 91 -17.02 -2.48 -8.33
CA ALA A 91 -15.87 -2.68 -7.46
C ALA A 91 -14.91 -1.47 -7.50
N HIS A 92 -14.64 -0.94 -8.70
CA HIS A 92 -13.80 0.23 -8.88
C HIS A 92 -14.42 1.49 -8.25
N LEU A 93 -15.72 1.73 -8.48
CA LEU A 93 -16.43 2.88 -7.93
C LEU A 93 -16.45 2.84 -6.39
N ARG A 94 -16.71 1.66 -5.79
CA ARG A 94 -16.62 1.45 -4.34
C ARG A 94 -15.22 1.74 -3.81
N ALA A 95 -14.18 1.23 -4.48
CA ALA A 95 -12.80 1.46 -4.08
C ALA A 95 -12.42 2.95 -4.14
N LEU A 96 -12.89 3.68 -5.16
CA LEU A 96 -12.70 5.12 -5.27
C LEU A 96 -13.42 5.88 -4.15
N ALA A 97 -14.67 5.53 -3.85
CA ALA A 97 -15.44 6.13 -2.76
C ALA A 97 -14.76 5.88 -1.40
N TYR A 98 -14.36 4.63 -1.13
CA TYR A 98 -13.61 4.27 0.06
C TYR A 98 -12.32 5.07 0.18
N ARG A 99 -11.52 5.15 -0.90
CA ARG A 99 -10.28 5.93 -0.93
C ARG A 99 -10.54 7.40 -0.61
N ARG A 100 -11.59 8.01 -1.17
CA ARG A 100 -11.95 9.41 -0.88
C ARG A 100 -12.26 9.62 0.61
N VAL A 101 -13.03 8.72 1.23
CA VAL A 101 -13.34 8.80 2.66
C VAL A 101 -12.08 8.66 3.50
N VAL A 102 -11.25 7.65 3.23
CA VAL A 102 -9.99 7.45 3.96
C VAL A 102 -9.03 8.62 3.78
N THR A 103 -8.91 9.19 2.57
CA THR A 103 -8.09 10.37 2.32
C THR A 103 -8.58 11.59 3.10
N LYS A 104 -9.89 11.84 3.17
CA LYS A 104 -10.44 12.90 4.02
C LYS A 104 -10.14 12.66 5.50
N LEU A 105 -10.31 11.42 5.96
CA LEU A 105 -10.01 11.01 7.33
C LEU A 105 -8.50 11.08 7.66
N TYR A 106 -7.63 10.92 6.68
CA TYR A 106 -6.21 11.11 6.87
C TYR A 106 -5.86 12.60 6.90
N ASN A 107 -6.29 13.34 5.88
CA ASN A 107 -5.95 14.75 5.70
C ASN A 107 -6.46 15.64 6.84
N HIS A 108 -7.60 15.36 7.48
CA HIS A 108 -8.03 16.15 8.64
C HIS A 108 -7.09 16.03 9.84
N ARG A 109 -6.30 14.95 9.95
CA ARG A 109 -5.33 14.72 11.04
C ARG A 109 -3.95 15.24 10.70
N VAL A 110 -3.70 15.56 9.43
CA VAL A 110 -2.39 16.00 8.97
C VAL A 110 -2.39 17.52 8.88
N CYS A 111 -1.66 18.17 9.78
CA CYS A 111 -1.36 19.60 9.64
C CYS A 111 -0.36 19.78 8.48
N PRO A 112 -0.74 20.48 7.39
CA PRO A 112 0.17 20.72 6.28
C PRO A 112 1.34 21.56 6.77
N ARG A 113 2.54 21.00 6.73
CA ARG A 113 3.76 21.79 6.92
C ARG A 113 4.01 22.45 5.56
N HIS A 114 4.11 23.78 5.51
CA HIS A 114 4.52 24.48 4.29
C HIS A 114 5.73 25.32 4.63
N VAL A 115 6.78 25.24 3.81
CA VAL A 115 7.97 26.08 3.93
C VAL A 115 7.97 27.04 2.77
N GLU A 116 7.97 28.34 3.05
CA GLU A 116 8.03 29.35 2.01
C GLU A 116 9.42 29.37 1.36
N THR A 117 9.49 29.79 0.10
CA THR A 117 10.74 30.06 -0.60
C THR A 117 11.57 31.09 0.18
N GLY A 118 12.86 30.81 0.34
CA GLY A 118 13.75 31.58 1.22
C GLY A 118 13.81 31.10 2.67
N GLY A 119 12.88 30.25 3.10
CA GLY A 119 12.87 29.66 4.43
C GLY A 119 14.08 28.74 4.69
N LEU A 120 14.51 28.68 5.95
CA LEU A 120 15.59 27.83 6.39
C LEU A 120 15.08 26.46 6.85
N VAL A 121 15.73 25.40 6.39
CA VAL A 121 15.40 24.02 6.72
C VAL A 121 16.63 23.19 7.02
N LEU A 122 16.48 22.25 7.95
CA LEU A 122 17.40 21.15 8.16
C LEU A 122 16.98 19.99 7.29
N ARG A 123 17.95 19.29 6.68
CA ARG A 123 17.70 18.06 5.92
C ARG A 123 18.01 16.84 6.77
N LYS A 124 17.28 15.75 6.56
CA LYS A 124 17.52 14.50 7.27
C LYS A 124 18.70 13.73 6.66
N THR A 125 19.73 13.46 7.45
CA THR A 125 21.00 12.82 7.02
C THR A 125 20.81 11.38 6.53
N GLU A 126 19.87 10.63 7.14
CA GLU A 126 19.59 9.21 6.82
C GLU A 126 19.22 8.96 5.34
N VAL A 127 18.75 10.00 4.65
CA VAL A 127 18.33 9.92 3.25
C VAL A 127 19.52 9.94 2.28
N ILE A 128 20.71 10.28 2.78
CA ILE A 128 21.98 10.35 2.04
C ILE A 128 22.85 9.15 2.43
N ASP A 129 23.01 8.90 3.73
CA ASP A 129 23.83 7.80 4.25
C ASP A 129 23.03 6.50 4.36
N LEU A 130 22.67 5.91 3.22
CA LEU A 130 22.08 4.56 3.16
C LEU A 130 22.98 3.48 3.77
N THR A 131 24.30 3.72 3.80
CA THR A 131 25.33 2.82 4.34
C THR A 131 25.48 2.88 5.85
N ARG A 132 24.77 3.76 6.58
CA ARG A 132 24.89 3.89 8.06
C ARG A 132 26.34 4.04 8.55
N SER A 133 27.22 4.56 7.69
CA SER A 133 28.63 4.80 7.99
C SER A 133 28.81 5.80 9.14
N ARG A 134 27.83 6.69 9.34
CA ARG A 134 27.69 7.54 10.52
C ARG A 134 27.23 6.72 11.72
N GLY A 135 28.10 6.60 12.71
CA GLY A 135 27.83 5.89 13.97
C GLY A 135 26.57 6.40 14.70
N LYS A 136 26.04 5.59 15.61
CA LYS A 136 24.76 5.77 16.34
C LYS A 136 24.55 7.13 17.03
N LEU A 137 25.61 7.94 17.18
CA LEU A 137 25.63 9.25 17.84
C LEU A 137 25.72 10.44 16.87
N ALA A 138 25.73 10.21 15.56
CA ALA A 138 25.77 11.30 14.59
C ALA A 138 24.46 12.09 14.57
N LEU A 139 24.54 13.39 14.27
CA LEU A 139 23.36 14.24 14.11
C LEU A 139 22.51 13.76 12.92
N ASN A 140 21.24 13.45 13.21
CA ASN A 140 20.25 12.98 12.23
C ASN A 140 19.77 14.09 11.28
N TRP A 141 20.06 15.34 11.61
CA TRP A 141 19.71 16.53 10.86
C TRP A 141 20.98 17.30 10.48
N GLU A 142 21.04 17.76 9.24
CA GLU A 142 22.17 18.47 8.68
C GLU A 142 21.71 19.82 8.11
N GLY A 143 22.61 20.80 8.08
CA GLY A 143 22.35 22.14 7.56
C GLY A 143 22.01 23.11 8.67
N PRO A 144 21.94 24.40 8.32
CA PRO A 144 20.74 24.91 7.63
C PRO A 144 20.91 25.06 6.10
N TYR A 145 19.84 24.78 5.37
CA TYR A 145 19.69 24.98 3.93
C TYR A 145 18.57 25.97 3.64
N ARG A 146 18.66 26.68 2.51
CA ARG A 146 17.62 27.60 2.06
C ARG A 146 16.74 26.94 1.00
N VAL A 147 15.42 27.04 1.15
CA VAL A 147 14.49 26.62 0.10
C VAL A 147 14.56 27.61 -1.06
N ILE A 148 14.80 27.13 -2.28
CA ILE A 148 14.89 27.98 -3.47
C ILE A 148 13.57 27.95 -4.23
N ASP A 149 13.04 26.75 -4.45
CA ASP A 149 11.85 26.55 -5.28
C ASP A 149 11.00 25.36 -4.80
N VAL A 150 9.72 25.40 -5.16
CA VAL A 150 8.69 24.40 -4.87
C VAL A 150 8.32 23.72 -6.18
N ILE A 151 8.74 22.47 -6.37
CA ILE A 151 8.47 21.74 -7.62
C ILE A 151 7.04 21.19 -7.60
N ARG A 152 6.63 20.64 -6.46
CA ARG A 152 5.30 20.07 -6.20
C ARG A 152 4.98 20.27 -4.72
N ASP A 153 3.70 20.17 -4.36
CA ASP A 153 3.28 20.25 -2.96
C ASP A 153 4.10 19.30 -2.08
N GLY A 154 4.84 19.89 -1.14
CA GLY A 154 5.71 19.15 -0.23
C GLY A 154 7.07 18.71 -0.79
N THR A 155 7.45 19.10 -2.02
CA THR A 155 8.76 18.77 -2.63
C THR A 155 9.52 20.03 -3.04
N TYR A 156 10.73 20.19 -2.52
CA TYR A 156 11.50 21.44 -2.59
C TYR A 156 12.90 21.23 -3.18
N THR A 157 13.45 22.26 -3.80
CA THR A 157 14.89 22.38 -4.09
C THR A 157 15.56 23.19 -2.99
N LEU A 158 16.78 22.79 -2.63
CA LEU A 158 17.52 23.41 -1.53
C LEU A 158 18.84 23.98 -2.05
N ALA A 159 19.28 25.09 -1.49
CA ALA A 159 20.65 25.61 -1.62
C ALA A 159 21.39 25.55 -0.29
N THR A 160 22.70 25.35 -0.37
CA THR A 160 23.60 25.69 0.73
C THR A 160 23.60 27.20 0.98
N MET A 161 24.12 27.64 2.14
CA MET A 161 24.28 29.07 2.44
C MET A 161 25.20 29.78 1.44
N GLU A 162 26.10 29.04 0.79
CA GLU A 162 26.96 29.51 -0.29
C GLU A 162 26.25 29.60 -1.66
N ARG A 163 24.91 29.50 -1.68
CA ARG A 163 24.05 29.53 -2.88
C ARG A 163 24.28 28.40 -3.89
N ARG A 164 24.92 27.29 -3.49
CA ARG A 164 25.02 26.11 -4.35
C ARG A 164 23.74 25.31 -4.28
N VAL A 165 23.07 25.16 -5.42
CA VAL A 165 21.84 24.36 -5.55
C VAL A 165 22.16 22.88 -5.39
N LEU A 166 21.42 22.20 -4.53
CA LEU A 166 21.47 20.74 -4.46
C LEU A 166 20.72 20.16 -5.66
N LEU A 167 21.38 19.26 -6.40
CA LEU A 167 20.80 18.58 -7.57
C LEU A 167 19.58 17.71 -7.22
N ARG A 168 19.47 17.27 -5.96
CA ARG A 168 18.39 16.41 -5.47
C ARG A 168 17.23 17.23 -4.91
N THR A 169 16.02 16.81 -5.25
CA THR A 169 14.76 17.34 -4.72
C THR A 169 14.39 16.67 -3.39
N TRP A 170 13.85 17.43 -2.44
CA TRP A 170 13.60 16.97 -1.08
C TRP A 170 12.13 17.04 -0.70
N HIS A 171 11.57 15.91 -0.25
CA HIS A 171 10.22 15.87 0.31
C HIS A 171 10.19 16.41 1.74
N ILE A 172 9.09 17.06 2.12
CA ILE A 172 8.95 17.77 3.40
C ILE A 172 9.07 16.88 4.62
N THR A 173 8.77 15.58 4.49
CA THR A 173 8.97 14.60 5.57
C THR A 173 10.43 14.46 5.96
N ASN A 174 11.35 14.79 5.05
CA ASN A 174 12.79 14.75 5.25
C ASN A 174 13.37 16.13 5.58
N LEU A 175 12.51 17.14 5.78
CA LEU A 175 12.88 18.51 6.09
C LEU A 175 12.28 18.95 7.42
N ARG A 176 13.02 19.78 8.16
CA ARG A 176 12.54 20.42 9.38
C ARG A 176 12.79 21.91 9.29
N LYS A 177 11.76 22.73 9.55
CA LYS A 177 11.93 24.19 9.64
C LYS A 177 12.97 24.53 10.70
N PHE A 178 13.90 25.40 10.32
CA PHE A 178 14.89 25.98 11.20
C PHE A 178 14.47 27.42 11.48
N TYR A 179 14.27 27.75 12.75
CA TYR A 179 14.03 29.11 13.22
C TYR A 179 15.34 29.57 13.86
N ALA A 180 15.92 30.65 13.32
CA ALA A 180 17.12 31.28 13.85
C ALA A 180 16.77 32.17 15.05
#